data_AF-V5GN75-F1
#
_entry.id   AF-V5GN75-F1
#
_cell.length_a   1.000
_cell.length_b   1.000
_cell.length_c   1.000
_cell.angle_alpha   90.00
_cell.angle_beta   90.00
_cell.angle_gamma   90.00
#
_symmetry.space_group_name_H-M   'P 1'
#
loop_
_entity.id
_entity.type
_entity.pdbx_description
1 polymer ?
#
loop_
_entity_poly.entity_id
_entity_poly.type
_entity_poly.pdbx_seq_one_letter_code
_entity_poly.pdbx_strand_id
1 'polypeptide(L)'
;MLLKIALILALAAKGSPDCPRWRNKSVCLLEPTENDDGMYTVEWYYDVTVGKCSLFLFRGDGSPDENRFASQSECNQVCRSEVPSFCFEKPPKNTGKGARSQKWTYRSYNGQCVQIEWNGAIDSCKNLFDSYQECERMCKIPDFGPCAKGINSGCTPTDTKWYWFNYKTLTCEEMNKTECPNGEGNAFPSFHQCNQRCGRFVEDKCRMPIQNLSECVYLAHQFGYNTLTKRCETFVGCDDGGNSFETAKQCWKTCSKNPKSPCAQKPDVSKWQGAFHRYYYDINKNVCVYRSQFTKRNVTGKTNIFYTFQECQKTCTAKHQPARRDESEESVTLSKEQGI
;
A
#
# COMPACT_ATOMS: atom_id res chain seq x y z
N MET A 1 -29.96 77.30 -10.93
CA MET A 1 -29.59 76.64 -9.67
C MET A 1 -30.34 75.32 -9.57
N LEU A 2 -29.61 74.20 -9.54
CA LEU A 2 -29.82 73.01 -8.68
C LEU A 2 -29.11 71.82 -9.36
N LEU A 3 -27.89 71.55 -8.90
CA LEU A 3 -27.17 70.30 -9.15
C LEU A 3 -27.98 69.13 -8.57
N LYS A 4 -28.27 68.11 -9.39
CA LYS A 4 -28.67 66.79 -8.89
C LYS A 4 -27.43 65.89 -8.87
N ILE A 5 -26.86 65.72 -7.67
CA ILE A 5 -25.82 64.74 -7.39
C ILE A 5 -26.47 63.36 -7.42
N ALA A 6 -26.12 62.53 -8.41
CA ALA A 6 -26.49 61.13 -8.43
C ALA A 6 -25.50 60.34 -7.57
N LEU A 7 -25.96 59.82 -6.43
CA LEU A 7 -25.20 58.86 -5.63
C LEU A 7 -25.09 57.54 -6.42
N ILE A 8 -23.88 57.20 -6.86
CA ILE A 8 -23.56 55.85 -7.32
C ILE A 8 -23.36 54.99 -6.07
N LEU A 9 -24.39 54.25 -5.69
CA LEU A 9 -24.23 53.13 -4.76
C LEU A 9 -23.57 51.99 -5.54
N ALA A 10 -22.25 51.85 -5.40
CA ALA A 10 -21.55 50.65 -5.78
C ALA A 10 -22.10 49.49 -4.94
N LEU A 11 -22.87 48.60 -5.57
CA LEU A 11 -23.15 47.29 -5.01
C LEU A 11 -21.84 46.50 -5.02
N ALA A 12 -21.09 46.58 -3.91
CA ALA A 12 -20.08 45.58 -3.61
C ALA A 12 -20.80 44.23 -3.51
N ALA A 13 -20.70 43.41 -4.55
CA ALA A 13 -21.02 42.00 -4.48
C ALA A 13 -20.06 41.38 -3.45
N LYS A 14 -20.52 41.27 -2.21
CA LYS A 14 -19.86 40.45 -1.18
C LYS A 14 -19.98 39.01 -1.66
N GLY A 15 -18.94 38.53 -2.36
CA GLY A 15 -18.74 37.11 -2.59
C GLY A 15 -18.85 36.37 -1.27
N SER A 16 -19.69 35.34 -1.24
CA SER A 16 -19.91 34.47 -0.09
C SER A 16 -18.62 33.74 0.28
N PRO A 17 -18.31 33.53 1.57
CA PRO A 17 -17.18 32.70 1.96
C PRO A 17 -17.52 31.22 1.70
N ASP A 18 -16.71 30.59 0.84
CA ASP A 18 -16.51 29.16 0.64
C ASP A 18 -17.76 28.28 0.43
N CYS A 19 -18.32 28.33 -0.78
CA CYS A 19 -18.87 27.10 -1.36
C CYS A 19 -17.69 26.25 -1.88
N PRO A 20 -17.57 24.95 -1.54
CA PRO A 20 -16.59 24.09 -2.17
C PRO A 20 -16.80 24.14 -3.68
N ARG A 21 -15.78 24.58 -4.42
CA ARG A 21 -15.81 24.54 -5.88
C ARG A 21 -15.89 23.06 -6.26
N TRP A 22 -17.04 22.64 -6.81
CA TRP A 22 -17.25 21.25 -7.23
C TRP A 22 -16.22 20.89 -8.30
N ARG A 23 -15.15 20.17 -7.93
CA ARG A 23 -14.17 19.66 -8.89
C ARG A 23 -14.79 18.50 -9.67
N ASN A 24 -14.53 18.47 -10.98
CA ASN A 24 -15.01 17.39 -11.82
C ASN A 24 -14.26 16.09 -11.49
N LYS A 25 -14.97 14.98 -11.25
CA LYS A 25 -14.38 13.66 -10.93
C LYS A 25 -13.44 13.13 -12.02
N SER A 26 -13.53 13.64 -13.25
CA SER A 26 -12.56 13.34 -14.33
C SER A 26 -11.13 13.73 -13.98
N VAL A 27 -10.93 14.71 -13.09
CA VAL A 27 -9.61 15.13 -12.59
C VAL A 27 -8.81 13.95 -12.02
N CYS A 28 -9.51 12.99 -11.42
CA CYS A 28 -8.94 11.81 -10.80
C CYS A 28 -8.33 10.84 -11.83
N LEU A 29 -8.59 11.02 -13.12
CA LEU A 29 -8.04 10.18 -14.19
C LEU A 29 -6.81 10.82 -14.86
N LEU A 30 -6.48 12.06 -14.50
CA LEU A 30 -5.35 12.77 -15.08
C LEU A 30 -4.06 12.35 -14.38
N GLU A 31 -3.01 12.16 -15.17
CA GLU A 31 -1.66 12.06 -14.62
C GLU A 31 -1.25 13.40 -14.00
N PRO A 32 -0.48 13.40 -12.90
CA PRO A 32 0.08 14.62 -12.33
C PRO A 32 0.90 15.37 -13.38
N THR A 33 0.71 16.68 -13.51
CA THR A 33 1.50 17.46 -14.47
C THR A 33 2.87 17.80 -13.88
N GLU A 34 3.94 17.43 -14.58
CA GLU A 34 5.30 17.89 -14.29
C GLU A 34 5.53 19.22 -15.01
N ASN A 35 5.30 20.36 -14.35
CA ASN A 35 5.67 21.65 -14.93
C ASN A 35 7.18 21.85 -14.83
N ASP A 36 7.78 22.42 -15.87
CA ASP A 36 9.24 22.54 -16.00
C ASP A 36 9.86 23.69 -15.18
N ASP A 37 9.03 24.54 -14.57
CA ASP A 37 9.47 25.70 -13.78
C ASP A 37 8.77 25.77 -12.41
N GLY A 38 9.46 26.35 -11.43
CA GLY A 38 8.95 26.55 -10.07
C GLY A 38 9.48 25.58 -9.01
N MET A 39 9.07 25.84 -7.76
CA MET A 39 9.52 25.08 -6.58
C MET A 39 8.82 23.72 -6.47
N TYR A 40 9.50 22.77 -5.86
CA TYR A 40 8.94 21.46 -5.52
C TYR A 40 8.02 21.56 -4.29
N THR A 41 6.85 20.94 -4.39
CA THR A 41 5.86 20.84 -3.30
C THR A 41 5.37 19.41 -3.17
N VAL A 42 5.16 18.96 -1.93
CA VAL A 42 4.60 17.63 -1.65
C VAL A 42 3.12 17.78 -1.34
N GLU A 43 2.27 17.30 -2.25
CA GLU A 43 0.82 17.43 -2.16
C GLU A 43 0.13 16.10 -2.50
N TRP A 44 -1.19 16.07 -2.41
CA TRP A 44 -1.97 14.85 -2.63
C TRP A 44 -2.45 14.74 -4.07
N TYR A 45 -2.41 13.53 -4.63
CA TYR A 45 -3.07 13.18 -5.88
C TYR A 45 -3.82 11.87 -5.72
N TYR A 46 -4.75 11.61 -6.63
CA TYR A 46 -5.38 10.29 -6.72
C TYR A 46 -4.61 9.40 -7.68
N ASP A 47 -4.02 8.35 -7.12
CA ASP A 47 -3.31 7.32 -7.88
C ASP A 47 -4.33 6.27 -8.36
N VAL A 48 -4.67 6.31 -9.65
CA VAL A 48 -5.57 5.35 -10.30
C VAL A 48 -4.98 3.95 -10.39
N THR A 49 -3.67 3.78 -10.29
CA THR A 49 -3.06 2.45 -10.35
C THR A 49 -3.24 1.71 -9.03
N VAL A 50 -3.29 2.44 -7.90
CA VAL A 50 -3.46 1.88 -6.54
C VAL A 50 -4.86 2.10 -5.96
N GLY A 51 -5.64 3.03 -6.50
CA GLY A 51 -6.98 3.35 -6.03
C GLY A 51 -6.99 3.99 -4.66
N LYS A 52 -6.02 4.88 -4.40
CA LYS A 52 -5.93 5.65 -3.15
C LYS A 52 -5.37 7.05 -3.44
N CYS A 53 -5.65 7.97 -2.53
CA CYS A 53 -4.96 9.25 -2.50
C CYS A 53 -3.57 9.07 -1.89
N SER A 54 -2.55 9.46 -2.64
CA SER A 54 -1.13 9.32 -2.31
C SER A 54 -0.47 10.69 -2.30
N LEU A 55 0.70 10.79 -1.67
CA LEU A 55 1.54 11.97 -1.81
C LEU A 55 2.31 11.90 -3.14
N PHE A 56 2.52 13.05 -3.77
CA PHE A 56 3.32 13.21 -4.97
C PHE A 56 4.18 14.46 -4.88
N LEU A 57 5.30 14.47 -5.60
CA LEU A 57 6.22 15.59 -5.66
C LEU A 57 5.88 16.43 -6.90
N PHE A 58 5.07 17.47 -6.71
CA PHE A 58 4.71 18.39 -7.78
C PHE A 58 5.79 19.45 -7.98
N ARG A 59 5.89 19.95 -9.21
CA ARG A 59 6.73 21.08 -9.58
C ARG A 59 5.88 22.21 -10.14
N GLY A 60 6.11 23.42 -9.66
CA GLY A 60 5.41 24.62 -10.12
C GLY A 60 4.04 24.86 -9.51
N ASP A 61 3.38 25.90 -10.00
CA ASP A 61 2.04 26.30 -9.54
C ASP A 61 0.98 25.40 -10.19
N GLY A 62 0.13 24.79 -9.36
CA GLY A 62 -0.90 23.87 -9.82
C GLY A 62 -2.13 24.58 -10.38
N SER A 63 -2.96 23.85 -11.12
CA SER A 63 -4.26 24.35 -11.60
C SER A 63 -5.45 23.73 -10.83
N PRO A 64 -6.60 24.41 -10.73
CA PRO A 64 -7.79 23.82 -10.09
C PRO A 64 -8.28 22.52 -10.74
N ASP A 65 -7.98 22.32 -12.03
CA ASP A 65 -8.40 21.17 -12.84
C ASP A 65 -7.32 20.07 -12.92
N GLU A 66 -6.25 20.18 -12.12
CA GLU A 66 -5.18 19.19 -12.01
C GLU A 66 -5.51 18.13 -10.94
N ASN A 67 -5.00 16.91 -11.13
CA ASN A 67 -5.01 15.84 -10.11
C ASN A 67 -4.08 16.17 -8.95
N ARG A 68 -4.40 17.26 -8.23
CA ARG A 68 -3.58 17.88 -7.21
C ARG A 68 -4.47 18.52 -6.15
N PHE A 69 -4.29 18.09 -4.90
CA PHE A 69 -5.15 18.41 -3.77
C PHE A 69 -4.31 18.83 -2.56
N ALA A 70 -4.80 19.82 -1.81
CA ALA A 70 -4.09 20.34 -0.65
C ALA A 70 -4.11 19.37 0.54
N SER A 71 -5.07 18.43 0.56
CA SER A 71 -5.19 17.44 1.63
C SER A 71 -5.69 16.08 1.14
N GLN A 72 -5.36 15.03 1.89
CA GLN A 72 -5.88 13.69 1.65
C GLN A 72 -7.41 13.64 1.72
N SER A 73 -8.00 14.44 2.61
CA SER A 73 -9.46 14.48 2.80
C SER A 73 -10.15 15.05 1.56
N GLU A 74 -9.64 16.17 1.02
CA GLU A 74 -10.13 16.76 -0.23
C GLU A 74 -10.02 15.75 -1.39
N CYS A 75 -8.85 15.12 -1.56
CA CYS A 75 -8.65 14.10 -2.60
C CYS A 75 -9.63 12.93 -2.44
N ASN A 76 -9.78 12.38 -1.23
CA ASN A 76 -10.69 11.26 -0.99
C ASN A 76 -12.16 11.66 -1.24
N GLN A 77 -12.56 12.88 -0.88
CA GLN A 77 -13.92 13.38 -1.09
C GLN A 77 -14.25 13.50 -2.58
N VAL A 78 -13.29 13.91 -3.41
CA VAL A 78 -13.50 14.05 -4.87
C VAL A 78 -13.37 12.70 -5.57
N CYS A 79 -12.28 11.98 -5.33
CA CYS A 79 -11.89 10.80 -6.12
C CYS A 79 -12.34 9.47 -5.55
N ARG A 80 -12.73 9.42 -4.27
CA ARG A 80 -13.23 8.21 -3.58
C ARG A 80 -14.58 8.48 -2.93
N SER A 81 -15.42 9.29 -3.58
CA SER A 81 -16.75 9.70 -3.11
C SER A 81 -17.74 8.55 -2.85
N GLU A 82 -17.49 7.36 -3.39
CA GLU A 82 -18.27 6.15 -3.11
C GLU A 82 -18.05 5.61 -1.68
N VAL A 83 -16.96 6.02 -1.04
CA VAL A 83 -16.65 5.68 0.34
C VAL A 83 -17.07 6.86 1.23
N PRO A 84 -17.92 6.66 2.25
CA PRO A 84 -18.31 7.74 3.14
C PRO A 84 -17.09 8.43 3.77
N SER A 85 -17.09 9.76 3.80
CA SER A 85 -15.92 10.53 4.25
C SER A 85 -15.47 10.18 5.67
N PHE A 86 -16.41 9.87 6.56
CA PHE A 86 -16.11 9.43 7.92
C PHE A 86 -15.25 8.16 7.97
N CYS A 87 -15.23 7.32 6.92
CA CYS A 87 -14.35 6.15 6.86
C CYS A 87 -12.86 6.52 6.76
N PHE A 88 -12.55 7.76 6.35
CA PHE A 88 -11.18 8.26 6.26
C PHE A 88 -10.73 9.00 7.53
N GLU A 89 -11.66 9.26 8.45
CA GLU A 89 -11.37 9.94 9.70
C GLU A 89 -10.61 9.03 10.67
N LYS A 90 -9.76 9.64 11.50
CA LYS A 90 -9.06 8.88 12.55
C LYS A 90 -10.09 8.37 13.57
N PRO A 91 -9.90 7.16 14.12
CA PRO A 91 -10.77 6.68 15.18
C PRO A 91 -10.80 7.67 16.35
N PRO A 92 -11.96 7.84 17.00
CA PRO A 92 -12.08 8.76 18.12
C PRO A 92 -11.15 8.33 19.26
N LYS A 93 -10.52 9.30 19.92
CA LYS A 93 -9.62 9.04 21.04
C LYS A 93 -10.43 8.63 22.28
N ASN A 94 -10.05 7.52 22.91
CA ASN A 94 -10.70 7.08 24.15
C ASN A 94 -10.63 8.20 25.20
N THR A 95 -11.77 8.53 25.80
CA THR A 95 -11.90 9.60 26.80
C THR A 95 -11.44 9.16 28.18
N GLY A 96 -11.20 7.87 28.39
CA GLY A 96 -10.75 7.29 29.66
C GLY A 96 -11.82 7.21 30.76
N LYS A 97 -13.05 7.67 30.48
CA LYS A 97 -14.17 7.71 31.45
C LYS A 97 -15.25 6.71 31.05
N GLY A 98 -15.77 5.94 32.01
CA GLY A 98 -16.86 4.98 31.80
C GLY A 98 -16.40 3.56 31.47
N ALA A 99 -17.37 2.65 31.31
CA ALA A 99 -17.10 1.25 30.99
C ALA A 99 -16.59 1.09 29.55
N ARG A 100 -15.58 0.24 29.36
CA ARG A 100 -15.01 -0.10 28.05
C ARG A 100 -15.89 -1.11 27.33
N SER A 101 -16.10 -0.88 26.05
CA SER A 101 -16.74 -1.82 25.13
C SER A 101 -15.86 -2.01 23.91
N GLN A 102 -15.92 -3.21 23.32
CA GLN A 102 -15.25 -3.49 22.06
C GLN A 102 -16.06 -2.88 20.92
N LYS A 103 -15.40 -2.06 20.11
CA LYS A 103 -15.96 -1.44 18.90
C LYS A 103 -15.04 -1.69 17.72
N TRP A 104 -15.51 -1.37 16.53
CA TRP A 104 -14.76 -1.53 15.29
C TRP A 104 -14.47 -0.17 14.66
N THR A 105 -13.34 -0.05 13.97
CA THR A 105 -12.97 1.13 13.19
C THR A 105 -12.31 0.70 11.89
N TYR A 106 -12.46 1.50 10.84
CA TYR A 106 -11.89 1.24 9.53
C TYR A 106 -10.54 1.93 9.36
N ARG A 107 -9.52 1.17 8.95
CA ARG A 107 -8.20 1.68 8.57
C ARG A 107 -8.09 1.73 7.06
N SER A 108 -8.31 2.90 6.48
CA SER A 108 -8.34 3.07 5.02
C SER A 108 -7.00 2.78 4.32
N TYR A 109 -5.87 2.96 5.00
CA TYR A 109 -4.54 2.76 4.41
C TYR A 109 -4.25 1.29 4.03
N ASN A 110 -4.84 0.33 4.74
CA ASN A 110 -4.73 -1.11 4.45
C ASN A 110 -6.09 -1.83 4.32
N GLY A 111 -7.19 -1.06 4.31
CA GLY A 111 -8.56 -1.53 4.17
C GLY A 111 -9.02 -2.53 5.23
N GLN A 112 -8.58 -2.37 6.48
CA GLN A 112 -8.94 -3.29 7.56
C GLN A 112 -9.94 -2.69 8.56
N CYS A 113 -10.97 -3.45 8.88
CA CYS A 113 -11.79 -3.21 10.07
C CYS A 113 -11.10 -3.85 11.28
N VAL A 114 -10.71 -3.04 12.25
CA VAL A 114 -10.00 -3.49 13.45
C VAL A 114 -10.76 -3.15 14.71
N GLN A 115 -10.58 -3.97 15.75
CA GLN A 115 -11.18 -3.73 17.05
C GLN A 115 -10.43 -2.64 17.83
N ILE A 116 -11.18 -1.84 18.59
CA ILE A 116 -10.68 -0.85 19.53
C ILE A 116 -11.51 -0.84 20.82
N GLU A 117 -10.88 -0.45 21.93
CA GLU A 117 -11.58 -0.21 23.20
C GLU A 117 -12.16 1.21 23.25
N TRP A 118 -13.47 1.31 23.52
CA TRP A 118 -14.20 2.58 23.50
C TRP A 118 -15.21 2.71 24.64
N ASN A 119 -15.35 3.93 25.18
CA ASN A 119 -16.13 4.21 26.40
C ASN A 119 -17.20 5.30 26.20
N GLY A 120 -17.40 5.78 24.96
CA GLY A 120 -18.37 6.84 24.65
C GLY A 120 -19.58 6.35 23.86
N ALA A 121 -20.50 7.27 23.57
CA ALA A 121 -21.57 7.01 22.61
C ALA A 121 -21.00 6.80 21.20
N ILE A 122 -21.69 5.99 20.40
CA ILE A 122 -21.44 5.92 18.96
C ILE A 122 -22.14 7.09 18.31
N ASP A 123 -21.46 7.67 17.33
CA ASP A 123 -21.97 8.69 16.45
C ASP A 123 -21.84 8.14 15.04
N SER A 124 -22.97 8.04 14.33
CA SER A 124 -23.04 7.47 12.98
C SER A 124 -22.18 8.23 11.96
N CYS A 125 -21.73 9.44 12.29
CA CYS A 125 -20.84 10.27 11.47
C CYS A 125 -19.35 10.05 11.80
N LYS A 126 -19.00 9.05 12.59
CA LYS A 126 -17.62 8.74 12.96
C LYS A 126 -17.17 7.39 12.41
N ASN A 127 -15.85 7.24 12.30
CA ASN A 127 -15.20 5.97 11.99
C ASN A 127 -15.26 4.98 13.18
N LEU A 128 -16.47 4.64 13.62
CA LEU A 128 -16.72 3.84 14.82
C LEU A 128 -18.01 3.04 14.67
N PHE A 129 -17.92 1.72 14.80
CA PHE A 129 -19.01 0.79 14.50
C PHE A 129 -19.23 -0.21 15.62
N ASP A 130 -20.47 -0.69 15.74
CA ASP A 130 -20.85 -1.69 16.75
C ASP A 130 -20.37 -3.09 16.38
N SER A 131 -20.23 -3.37 15.08
CA SER A 131 -19.88 -4.70 14.57
C SER A 131 -18.88 -4.64 13.42
N TYR A 132 -18.18 -5.76 13.20
CA TYR A 132 -17.31 -5.94 12.03
C TYR A 132 -18.10 -5.79 10.74
N GLN A 133 -19.29 -6.40 10.67
CA GLN A 133 -20.16 -6.42 9.50
C GLN A 133 -20.61 -5.02 9.10
N GLU A 134 -20.89 -4.16 10.08
CA GLU A 134 -21.23 -2.76 9.81
C GLU A 134 -20.04 -1.99 9.24
N CYS A 135 -18.86 -2.10 9.88
CA CYS A 135 -17.63 -1.50 9.35
C CYS A 135 -17.30 -1.99 7.93
N GLU A 136 -17.47 -3.29 7.70
CA GLU A 136 -17.18 -3.91 6.41
C GLU A 136 -18.13 -3.39 5.32
N ARG A 137 -19.44 -3.39 5.60
CA ARG A 137 -20.45 -2.93 4.65
C ARG A 137 -20.34 -1.43 4.37
N MET A 138 -20.05 -0.62 5.39
CA MET A 138 -20.06 0.84 5.26
C MET A 138 -18.76 1.41 4.71
N CYS A 139 -17.61 0.77 4.99
CA CYS A 139 -16.30 1.30 4.62
C CYS A 139 -15.49 0.32 3.78
N LYS A 140 -15.28 -0.92 4.23
CA LYS A 140 -14.34 -1.86 3.59
C LYS A 140 -14.76 -2.24 2.15
N ILE A 141 -16.01 -2.67 1.96
CA ILE A 141 -16.53 -3.10 0.66
C ILE A 141 -16.61 -1.94 -0.33
N PRO A 142 -17.17 -0.75 0.02
CA PRO A 142 -17.13 0.40 -0.88
C PRO A 142 -15.71 0.79 -1.28
N ASP A 143 -14.76 0.68 -0.35
CA ASP A 143 -13.39 1.08 -0.61
C ASP A 143 -12.64 0.12 -1.55
N PHE A 144 -13.05 -1.15 -1.64
CA PHE A 144 -12.51 -2.06 -2.67
C PHE A 144 -12.72 -1.52 -4.09
N GLY A 145 -13.77 -0.73 -4.33
CA GLY A 145 -14.06 -0.17 -5.65
C GLY A 145 -14.11 -1.27 -6.71
N PRO A 146 -13.36 -1.14 -7.83
CA PRO A 146 -13.26 -2.18 -8.84
C PRO A 146 -12.85 -3.56 -8.29
N CYS A 147 -12.03 -3.63 -7.23
CA CYS A 147 -11.57 -4.90 -6.65
C CYS A 147 -12.73 -5.74 -6.04
N ALA A 148 -13.89 -5.14 -5.75
CA ALA A 148 -15.07 -5.89 -5.29
C ALA A 148 -15.93 -6.45 -6.43
N LYS A 149 -15.62 -6.11 -7.68
CA LYS A 149 -16.43 -6.48 -8.85
C LYS A 149 -16.25 -7.95 -9.21
N GLY A 150 -17.30 -8.53 -9.78
CA GLY A 150 -17.25 -9.91 -10.23
C GLY A 150 -16.39 -10.09 -11.47
N ILE A 151 -16.36 -11.32 -11.97
CA ILE A 151 -15.78 -11.70 -13.26
C ILE A 151 -16.84 -12.49 -14.04
N ASN A 152 -16.72 -12.54 -15.36
CA ASN A 152 -17.62 -13.34 -16.17
C ASN A 152 -17.20 -14.81 -16.13
N SER A 153 -18.18 -15.71 -16.26
CA SER A 153 -17.97 -17.16 -16.35
C SER A 153 -18.65 -17.72 -17.60
N GLY A 154 -18.20 -18.88 -18.06
CA GLY A 154 -18.69 -19.49 -19.30
C GLY A 154 -18.12 -18.86 -20.56
N CYS A 155 -16.99 -18.17 -20.46
CA CYS A 155 -16.31 -17.56 -21.59
C CYS A 155 -15.52 -18.62 -22.38
N THR A 156 -15.28 -18.37 -23.67
CA THR A 156 -14.39 -19.20 -24.48
C THR A 156 -12.96 -19.09 -23.96
N PRO A 157 -12.24 -20.21 -23.75
CA PRO A 157 -10.85 -20.17 -23.34
C PRO A 157 -9.99 -19.35 -24.29
N THR A 158 -9.18 -18.46 -23.73
CA THR A 158 -8.17 -17.69 -24.46
C THR A 158 -6.77 -18.03 -23.94
N ASP A 159 -5.74 -17.75 -24.73
CA ASP A 159 -4.35 -17.89 -24.29
C ASP A 159 -3.92 -16.75 -23.34
N THR A 160 -4.75 -15.70 -23.22
CA THR A 160 -4.49 -14.57 -22.34
C THR A 160 -4.75 -14.94 -20.89
N LYS A 161 -3.72 -14.82 -20.06
CA LYS A 161 -3.86 -14.94 -18.61
C LYS A 161 -4.41 -13.64 -18.04
N TRP A 162 -5.40 -13.78 -17.18
CA TRP A 162 -5.98 -12.68 -16.43
C TRP A 162 -5.87 -12.97 -14.94
N TYR A 163 -5.72 -11.91 -14.16
CA TYR A 163 -5.70 -11.96 -12.71
C TYR A 163 -6.83 -11.11 -12.17
N TRP A 164 -7.39 -11.49 -11.03
CA TRP A 164 -8.47 -10.74 -10.38
C TRP A 164 -8.31 -10.73 -8.88
N PHE A 165 -8.88 -9.74 -8.21
CA PHE A 165 -8.90 -9.71 -6.75
C PHE A 165 -10.16 -10.39 -6.23
N ASN A 166 -9.96 -11.47 -5.50
CA ASN A 166 -11.01 -12.17 -4.80
C ASN A 166 -11.17 -11.54 -3.40
N TYR A 167 -12.18 -10.69 -3.23
CA TYR A 167 -12.38 -9.97 -1.96
C TYR A 167 -12.82 -10.88 -0.79
N LYS A 168 -13.21 -12.13 -1.06
CA LYS A 168 -13.57 -13.11 -0.01
C LYS A 168 -12.33 -13.76 0.59
N THR A 169 -11.31 -14.04 -0.23
CA THR A 169 -10.01 -14.58 0.19
C THR A 169 -8.99 -13.47 0.46
N LEU A 170 -9.29 -12.24 0.02
CA LEU A 170 -8.43 -11.06 0.06
C LEU A 170 -7.09 -11.34 -0.65
N THR A 171 -7.15 -11.98 -1.82
CA THR A 171 -5.97 -12.31 -2.63
C THR A 171 -6.19 -12.01 -4.11
N CYS A 172 -5.11 -11.64 -4.79
CA CYS A 172 -5.06 -11.69 -6.24
C CYS A 172 -4.88 -13.14 -6.70
N GLU A 173 -5.69 -13.57 -7.67
CA GLU A 173 -5.76 -14.94 -8.15
C GLU A 173 -5.73 -14.96 -9.68
N GLU A 174 -5.13 -15.99 -10.28
CA GLU A 174 -5.25 -16.23 -11.74
C GLU A 174 -6.68 -16.69 -12.04
N MET A 175 -7.30 -16.10 -13.06
CA MET A 175 -8.62 -16.53 -13.53
C MET A 175 -8.55 -17.93 -14.12
N ASN A 176 -9.64 -18.69 -13.96
CA ASN A 176 -9.80 -19.96 -14.63
C ASN A 176 -9.94 -19.77 -16.16
N LYS A 177 -9.61 -20.80 -16.94
CA LYS A 177 -9.70 -20.75 -18.41
C LYS A 177 -11.10 -20.46 -18.97
N THR A 178 -12.15 -20.68 -18.17
CA THR A 178 -13.55 -20.40 -18.54
C THR A 178 -14.07 -19.08 -17.99
N GLU A 179 -13.21 -18.31 -17.32
CA GLU A 179 -13.52 -16.98 -16.78
C GLU A 179 -12.91 -15.90 -17.66
N CYS A 180 -13.52 -14.72 -17.68
CA CYS A 180 -13.02 -13.60 -18.46
C CYS A 180 -13.36 -12.23 -17.85
N PRO A 181 -12.68 -11.15 -18.27
CA PRO A 181 -13.01 -9.80 -17.85
C PRO A 181 -14.47 -9.46 -18.10
N ASN A 182 -15.10 -8.76 -17.16
CA ASN A 182 -16.47 -8.25 -17.30
C ASN A 182 -16.54 -6.75 -17.63
N GLY A 183 -15.40 -6.09 -17.79
CA GLY A 183 -15.30 -4.65 -18.07
C GLY A 183 -15.42 -3.75 -16.84
N GLU A 184 -15.58 -4.28 -15.62
CA GLU A 184 -15.75 -3.48 -14.40
C GLU A 184 -14.44 -3.19 -13.64
N GLY A 185 -13.29 -3.59 -14.20
CA GLY A 185 -11.96 -3.21 -13.69
C GLY A 185 -11.36 -4.12 -12.62
N ASN A 186 -11.96 -5.29 -12.32
CA ASN A 186 -11.34 -6.32 -11.47
C ASN A 186 -10.53 -7.36 -12.27
N ALA A 187 -10.17 -7.06 -13.51
CA ALA A 187 -9.43 -7.96 -14.38
C ALA A 187 -8.13 -7.30 -14.80
N PHE A 188 -7.01 -7.90 -14.43
CA PHE A 188 -5.66 -7.36 -14.59
C PHE A 188 -4.82 -8.25 -15.51
N PRO A 189 -4.00 -7.68 -16.40
CA PRO A 189 -3.19 -8.48 -17.31
C PRO A 189 -2.02 -9.19 -16.62
N SER A 190 -1.68 -8.82 -15.38
CA SER A 190 -0.61 -9.45 -14.61
C SER A 190 -0.92 -9.54 -13.13
N PHE A 191 -0.29 -10.51 -12.46
CA PHE A 191 -0.33 -10.63 -11.01
C PHE A 191 0.24 -9.38 -10.32
N HIS A 192 1.26 -8.75 -10.90
CA HIS A 192 1.85 -7.50 -10.43
C HIS A 192 0.81 -6.38 -10.39
N GLN A 193 0.10 -6.14 -11.50
CA GLN A 193 -0.91 -5.08 -11.60
C GLN A 193 -2.14 -5.33 -10.71
N CYS A 194 -2.59 -6.58 -10.58
CA CYS A 194 -3.63 -6.89 -9.60
C CYS A 194 -3.18 -6.51 -8.19
N ASN A 195 -1.97 -6.90 -7.80
CA ASN A 195 -1.43 -6.54 -6.49
C ASN A 195 -1.15 -5.04 -6.38
N GLN A 196 -0.83 -4.34 -7.46
CA GLN A 196 -0.64 -2.89 -7.45
C GLN A 196 -1.96 -2.19 -7.08
N ARG A 197 -3.05 -2.59 -7.73
CA ARG A 197 -4.38 -2.00 -7.54
C ARG A 197 -5.07 -2.44 -6.26
N CYS A 198 -5.03 -3.73 -5.93
CA CYS A 198 -5.81 -4.32 -4.85
C CYS A 198 -4.95 -4.79 -3.67
N GLY A 199 -3.61 -4.73 -3.77
CA GLY A 199 -2.68 -5.28 -2.79
C GLY A 199 -2.76 -4.65 -1.41
N ARG A 200 -3.20 -3.39 -1.31
CA ARG A 200 -3.43 -2.75 0.01
C ARG A 200 -4.43 -3.55 0.86
N PHE A 201 -5.37 -4.25 0.24
CA PHE A 201 -6.40 -5.09 0.88
C PHE A 201 -5.96 -6.51 1.19
N VAL A 202 -4.86 -6.98 0.59
CA VAL A 202 -4.40 -8.36 0.79
C VAL A 202 -3.94 -8.55 2.23
N GLU A 203 -4.45 -9.55 2.96
CA GLU A 203 -4.03 -9.75 4.35
C GLU A 203 -2.70 -10.52 4.45
N ASP A 204 -2.52 -11.56 3.63
CA ASP A 204 -1.26 -12.30 3.55
C ASP A 204 -0.25 -11.59 2.64
N LYS A 205 0.34 -10.51 3.16
CA LYS A 205 1.37 -9.71 2.47
C LYS A 205 2.58 -10.55 2.02
N CYS A 206 2.83 -11.69 2.67
CA CYS A 206 3.97 -12.55 2.39
C CYS A 206 3.86 -13.30 1.06
N ARG A 207 2.66 -13.40 0.49
CA ARG A 207 2.41 -14.03 -0.82
C ARG A 207 2.38 -13.04 -1.98
N MET A 208 2.33 -11.75 -1.67
CA MET A 208 2.41 -10.70 -2.67
C MET A 208 3.83 -10.63 -3.25
N PRO A 209 3.99 -10.17 -4.51
CA PRO A 209 5.30 -9.86 -5.05
C PRO A 209 5.95 -8.71 -4.27
N ILE A 210 7.28 -8.67 -4.26
CA ILE A 210 8.03 -7.50 -3.75
C ILE A 210 7.94 -6.42 -4.83
N GLN A 211 7.18 -5.37 -4.57
CA GLN A 211 6.94 -4.26 -5.49
C GLN A 211 6.58 -3.01 -4.70
N ASN A 212 6.79 -1.84 -5.30
CA ASN A 212 6.15 -0.60 -4.85
C ASN A 212 4.74 -0.56 -5.46
N LEU A 213 3.71 -0.41 -4.63
CA LEU A 213 2.33 -0.25 -5.07
C LEU A 213 2.14 1.13 -5.69
N SER A 214 2.53 2.18 -4.96
CA SER A 214 2.46 3.58 -5.40
C SER A 214 3.84 4.18 -5.58
N GLU A 215 3.90 5.32 -6.24
CA GLU A 215 5.09 6.17 -6.23
C GLU A 215 5.41 6.63 -4.80
N CYS A 216 6.67 6.52 -4.41
CA CYS A 216 7.13 6.85 -3.08
C CYS A 216 7.82 8.21 -3.11
N VAL A 217 7.23 9.23 -2.47
CA VAL A 217 7.88 10.53 -2.28
C VAL A 217 9.15 10.40 -1.43
N TYR A 218 9.11 9.53 -0.42
CA TYR A 218 10.23 9.25 0.47
C TYR A 218 10.63 7.79 0.34
N LEU A 219 11.73 7.56 -0.38
CA LEU A 219 12.31 6.23 -0.53
C LEU A 219 13.13 5.84 0.70
N ALA A 220 12.91 4.63 1.18
CA ALA A 220 13.64 4.00 2.28
C ALA A 220 14.02 2.55 1.92
N HIS A 221 14.92 1.98 2.72
CA HIS A 221 15.17 0.55 2.65
C HIS A 221 14.03 -0.22 3.29
N GLN A 222 13.32 -0.99 2.48
CA GLN A 222 12.24 -1.87 2.89
C GLN A 222 12.65 -3.33 2.74
N PHE A 223 11.89 -4.22 3.37
CA PHE A 223 12.08 -5.66 3.30
C PHE A 223 10.81 -6.31 2.78
N GLY A 224 10.92 -7.17 1.77
CA GLY A 224 9.79 -7.96 1.28
C GLY A 224 10.11 -9.45 1.36
N TYR A 225 9.12 -10.30 1.59
CA TYR A 225 9.32 -11.74 1.59
C TYR A 225 9.19 -12.32 0.18
N ASN A 226 10.26 -12.90 -0.33
CA ASN A 226 10.27 -13.58 -1.61
C ASN A 226 9.92 -15.05 -1.40
N THR A 227 8.74 -15.45 -1.88
CA THR A 227 8.25 -16.83 -1.75
C THR A 227 9.01 -17.85 -2.61
N LEU A 228 9.74 -17.40 -3.65
CA LEU A 228 10.57 -18.28 -4.49
C LEU A 228 11.88 -18.60 -3.79
N THR A 229 12.57 -17.57 -3.28
CA THR A 229 13.85 -17.74 -2.60
C THR A 229 13.69 -18.10 -1.11
N LYS A 230 12.48 -17.99 -0.57
CA LYS A 230 12.12 -18.16 0.85
C LYS A 230 12.88 -17.22 1.78
N ARG A 231 13.22 -16.02 1.29
CA ARG A 231 14.01 -15.03 2.04
C ARG A 231 13.27 -13.71 2.17
N CYS A 232 13.57 -12.99 3.26
CA CYS A 232 13.32 -11.55 3.30
C CYS A 232 14.44 -10.84 2.52
N GLU A 233 14.05 -10.10 1.50
CA GLU A 233 14.94 -9.41 0.58
C GLU A 233 14.79 -7.89 0.75
N THR A 234 15.90 -7.17 0.78
CA THR A 234 15.89 -5.70 0.88
C THR A 234 15.65 -5.07 -0.49
N PHE A 235 14.77 -4.08 -0.57
CA PHE A 235 14.52 -3.25 -1.75
C PHE A 235 14.39 -1.77 -1.37
N VAL A 236 14.33 -0.88 -2.36
CA VAL A 236 14.13 0.56 -2.16
C VAL A 236 12.65 0.87 -2.44
N GLY A 237 11.94 1.41 -1.46
CA GLY A 237 10.50 1.60 -1.50
C GLY A 237 9.97 2.38 -0.29
N CYS A 238 8.67 2.24 -0.03
CA CYS A 238 8.02 2.87 1.12
C CYS A 238 6.97 1.92 1.75
N ASP A 239 6.36 2.34 2.87
CA ASP A 239 5.19 1.65 3.42
C ASP A 239 3.94 2.06 2.64
N ASP A 240 3.66 1.30 1.60
CA ASP A 240 2.54 1.51 0.69
C ASP A 240 1.35 0.56 0.95
N GLY A 241 1.48 -0.31 1.97
CA GLY A 241 0.53 -1.36 2.30
C GLY A 241 0.74 -2.69 1.55
N GLY A 242 1.84 -2.88 0.84
CA GLY A 242 2.18 -4.11 0.11
C GLY A 242 3.06 -5.11 0.88
N ASN A 243 3.85 -5.90 0.16
CA ASN A 243 4.91 -6.75 0.72
C ASN A 243 6.14 -5.91 1.10
N SER A 244 5.92 -4.96 2.00
CA SER A 244 6.89 -3.95 2.40
C SER A 244 6.90 -3.84 3.91
N PHE A 245 8.01 -4.24 4.52
CA PHE A 245 8.24 -4.22 5.95
C PHE A 245 9.39 -3.27 6.27
N GLU A 246 9.22 -2.42 7.29
CA GLU A 246 10.23 -1.43 7.71
C GLU A 246 11.52 -2.10 8.21
N THR A 247 11.41 -3.29 8.81
CA THR A 247 12.56 -4.01 9.38
C THR A 247 12.60 -5.47 8.93
N ALA A 248 13.82 -5.98 8.77
CA ALA A 248 14.06 -7.40 8.49
C ALA A 248 13.38 -8.31 9.53
N LYS A 249 13.40 -7.89 10.80
CA LYS A 249 12.73 -8.59 11.90
C LYS A 249 11.24 -8.74 11.69
N GLN A 250 10.56 -7.69 11.24
CA GLN A 250 9.14 -7.73 10.96
C GLN A 250 8.88 -8.71 9.81
N CYS A 251 9.59 -8.58 8.68
CA CYS A 251 9.46 -9.50 7.55
C CYS A 251 9.66 -10.97 7.97
N TRP A 252 10.78 -11.30 8.61
CA TRP A 252 11.10 -12.67 8.99
C TRP A 252 10.08 -13.25 9.96
N LYS A 253 9.67 -12.49 10.99
CA LYS A 253 8.70 -12.98 11.97
C LYS A 253 7.30 -13.16 11.38
N THR A 254 6.92 -12.32 10.42
CA THR A 254 5.60 -12.40 9.77
C THR A 254 5.59 -13.57 8.77
N CYS A 255 6.58 -13.66 7.90
CA CYS A 255 6.50 -14.49 6.70
C CYS A 255 7.22 -15.84 6.76
N SER A 256 8.08 -16.07 7.75
CA SER A 256 8.93 -17.27 7.80
C SER A 256 8.62 -18.19 8.98
N LYS A 257 7.34 -18.33 9.36
CA LYS A 257 6.92 -19.27 10.40
C LYS A 257 6.93 -20.73 9.90
N ASN A 258 6.54 -20.96 8.65
CA ASN A 258 6.38 -22.29 8.05
C ASN A 258 6.90 -22.31 6.59
N PRO A 259 8.09 -22.90 6.32
CA PRO A 259 9.04 -23.44 7.29
C PRO A 259 9.72 -22.31 8.09
N LYS A 260 10.11 -22.63 9.32
CA LYS A 260 10.78 -21.67 10.20
C LYS A 260 12.16 -21.31 9.66
N SER A 261 12.38 -20.05 9.28
CA SER A 261 13.69 -19.62 8.78
C SER A 261 14.74 -19.65 9.91
N PRO A 262 15.98 -20.08 9.65
CA PRO A 262 17.11 -19.88 10.55
C PRO A 262 17.27 -18.41 10.97
N CYS A 263 17.09 -17.48 10.04
CA CYS A 263 17.27 -16.04 10.27
C CYS A 263 16.22 -15.45 11.23
N ALA A 264 15.08 -16.12 11.41
CA ALA A 264 14.04 -15.75 12.36
C ALA A 264 14.29 -16.28 13.79
N GLN A 265 15.27 -17.16 13.96
CA GLN A 265 15.56 -17.84 15.23
C GLN A 265 16.57 -17.06 16.07
N LYS A 266 16.47 -17.23 17.40
CA LYS A 266 17.52 -16.75 18.29
C LYS A 266 18.80 -17.56 18.01
N PRO A 267 19.97 -16.91 17.95
CA PRO A 267 21.23 -17.61 17.78
C PRO A 267 21.53 -18.45 19.02
N ASP A 268 21.84 -19.73 18.81
CA ASP A 268 22.29 -20.65 19.86
C ASP A 268 23.82 -20.56 19.97
N VAL A 269 24.28 -19.43 20.51
CA VAL A 269 25.70 -19.15 20.76
C VAL A 269 26.08 -19.47 22.20
N SER A 270 27.19 -20.17 22.38
CA SER A 270 27.83 -20.39 23.68
C SER A 270 28.19 -19.06 24.34
N LYS A 271 28.04 -18.99 25.67
CA LYS A 271 28.54 -17.89 26.49
C LYS A 271 30.08 -17.90 26.59
N TRP A 272 30.69 -19.07 26.48
CA TRP A 272 32.13 -19.27 26.57
C TRP A 272 32.80 -19.16 25.21
N GLN A 273 33.90 -18.42 25.15
CA GLN A 273 34.76 -18.33 23.98
C GLN A 273 35.46 -19.68 23.75
N GLY A 274 35.77 -20.00 22.49
CA GLY A 274 36.52 -21.21 22.14
C GLY A 274 37.12 -21.13 20.75
N ALA A 275 37.61 -22.25 20.23
CA ALA A 275 38.39 -22.27 19.00
C ALA A 275 37.56 -22.27 17.70
N PHE A 276 36.24 -22.48 17.77
CA PHE A 276 35.42 -22.64 16.56
C PHE A 276 34.82 -21.31 16.11
N HIS A 277 35.32 -20.78 15.00
CA HIS A 277 34.78 -19.58 14.36
C HIS A 277 33.42 -19.84 13.72
N ARG A 278 32.41 -19.04 14.08
CA ARG A 278 31.05 -19.12 13.52
C ARG A 278 30.47 -17.73 13.33
N TYR A 279 29.40 -17.66 12.53
CA TYR A 279 28.62 -16.45 12.33
C TYR A 279 27.17 -16.70 12.70
N TYR A 280 26.48 -15.67 13.15
CA TYR A 280 25.03 -15.69 13.31
C TYR A 280 24.42 -14.40 12.77
N TYR A 281 23.14 -14.44 12.43
CA TYR A 281 22.42 -13.27 11.96
C TYR A 281 21.73 -12.54 13.13
N ASP A 282 22.06 -11.27 13.31
CA ASP A 282 21.34 -10.37 14.21
C ASP A 282 20.13 -9.76 13.48
N ILE A 283 18.97 -10.32 13.76
CA ILE A 283 17.69 -9.93 13.17
C ILE A 283 17.29 -8.47 13.44
N ASN A 284 17.75 -7.86 14.54
CA ASN A 284 17.37 -6.47 14.86
C ASN A 284 18.20 -5.46 14.07
N LYS A 285 19.43 -5.82 13.74
CA LYS A 285 20.38 -4.96 13.01
C LYS A 285 20.48 -5.31 11.53
N ASN A 286 19.91 -6.44 11.12
CA ASN A 286 20.05 -6.99 9.78
C ASN A 286 21.51 -7.21 9.36
N VAL A 287 22.35 -7.76 10.26
CA VAL A 287 23.78 -8.00 9.99
C VAL A 287 24.22 -9.38 10.46
N CYS A 288 25.24 -9.93 9.80
CA CYS A 288 25.91 -11.16 10.22
C CYS A 288 27.07 -10.83 11.17
N VAL A 289 27.07 -11.47 12.35
CA VAL A 289 28.00 -11.19 13.45
C VAL A 289 28.89 -12.40 13.71
N TYR A 290 30.19 -12.17 13.84
CA TYR A 290 31.17 -13.20 14.20
C TYR A 290 31.08 -13.56 15.69
N ARG A 291 31.20 -14.85 16.00
CA ARG A 291 31.42 -15.37 17.36
C ARG A 291 32.34 -16.58 17.37
N SER A 292 33.20 -16.64 18.40
CA SER A 292 33.95 -17.83 18.75
C SER A 292 33.09 -18.77 19.61
N GLN A 293 33.09 -20.07 19.29
CA GLN A 293 32.28 -21.10 19.94
C GLN A 293 33.18 -22.16 20.58
N PHE A 294 32.81 -22.61 21.78
CA PHE A 294 33.52 -23.66 22.51
C PHE A 294 33.26 -25.06 21.93
N THR A 295 32.02 -25.35 21.54
CA THR A 295 31.64 -26.68 21.02
C THR A 295 31.80 -26.76 19.50
N LYS A 296 32.35 -27.88 19.01
CA LYS A 296 32.38 -28.25 17.58
C LYS A 296 30.98 -28.68 17.10
N ARG A 297 29.99 -27.80 17.21
CA ARG A 297 28.64 -28.06 16.71
C ARG A 297 28.65 -28.08 15.19
N ASN A 298 28.01 -29.10 14.62
CA ASN A 298 27.74 -29.18 13.20
C ASN A 298 26.67 -28.14 12.81
N VAL A 299 26.92 -27.39 11.74
CA VAL A 299 25.95 -26.45 11.20
C VAL A 299 25.01 -27.23 10.30
N THR A 300 23.75 -27.36 10.74
CA THR A 300 22.73 -28.14 10.02
C THR A 300 21.96 -27.31 8.98
N GLY A 301 22.23 -26.00 8.91
CA GLY A 301 21.44 -25.05 8.13
C GLY A 301 20.05 -24.74 8.69
N LYS A 302 19.63 -25.38 9.80
CA LYS A 302 18.32 -25.17 10.43
C LYS A 302 18.34 -24.14 11.57
N THR A 303 19.52 -23.83 12.09
CA THR A 303 19.74 -22.93 13.23
C THR A 303 20.37 -21.63 12.76
N ASN A 304 20.21 -20.55 13.53
CA ASN A 304 20.87 -19.26 13.27
C ASN A 304 22.36 -19.29 13.62
N ILE A 305 23.13 -20.19 12.99
CA ILE A 305 24.58 -20.35 13.09
C ILE A 305 25.07 -20.80 11.71
N PHE A 306 26.15 -20.19 11.23
CA PHE A 306 26.72 -20.39 9.89
C PHE A 306 28.24 -20.59 10.00
N TYR A 307 28.83 -21.32 9.05
CA TYR A 307 30.29 -21.51 9.02
C TYR A 307 31.01 -20.25 8.59
N THR A 308 30.46 -19.52 7.61
CA THR A 308 31.11 -18.35 7.01
C THR A 308 30.20 -17.12 7.04
N PHE A 309 30.83 -15.94 6.97
CA PHE A 309 30.13 -14.67 6.82
C PHE A 309 29.28 -14.64 5.53
N GLN A 310 29.82 -15.14 4.42
CA GLN A 310 29.16 -15.16 3.12
C GLN A 310 27.92 -16.06 3.12
N GLU A 311 27.97 -17.22 3.76
CA GLU A 311 26.82 -18.12 3.92
C GLU A 311 25.69 -17.44 4.71
N CYS A 312 26.03 -16.77 5.81
CA CYS A 312 25.08 -16.00 6.60
C CYS A 312 24.46 -14.87 5.76
N GLN A 313 25.26 -14.09 5.04
CA GLN A 313 24.75 -12.98 4.22
C GLN A 313 23.84 -13.45 3.09
N LYS A 314 24.25 -14.48 2.35
CA LYS A 314 23.46 -15.05 1.26
C LYS A 314 22.09 -15.56 1.74
N THR A 315 22.03 -16.06 2.97
CA THR A 315 20.82 -16.63 3.55
C THR A 315 19.92 -15.55 4.17
N CYS A 316 20.50 -14.60 4.92
CA CYS A 316 19.73 -13.71 5.79
C CYS A 316 19.71 -12.23 5.39
N THR A 317 20.58 -11.78 4.49
CA THR A 317 20.69 -10.37 4.05
C THR A 317 20.64 -10.24 2.53
N ALA A 318 19.72 -10.96 1.89
CA ALA A 318 19.57 -10.93 0.44
C ALA A 318 19.02 -9.57 -0.01
N LYS A 319 19.47 -9.10 -1.17
CA LYS A 319 18.88 -7.95 -1.86
C LYS A 319 17.88 -8.45 -2.90
N HIS A 320 16.77 -7.75 -3.04
CA HIS A 320 15.79 -8.07 -4.05
C HIS A 320 16.34 -7.71 -5.42
N GLN A 321 16.18 -8.62 -6.38
CA GLN A 321 16.42 -8.35 -7.78
C GLN A 321 15.07 -8.45 -8.46
N PRO A 322 14.51 -7.33 -8.99
CA PRO A 322 13.29 -7.43 -9.78
C PRO A 322 13.57 -8.36 -10.95
N ALA A 323 12.58 -9.17 -11.33
CA ALA A 323 12.65 -9.87 -12.61
C ALA A 323 12.91 -8.82 -13.68
N ARG A 324 13.91 -9.03 -14.54
CA ARG A 324 14.17 -8.14 -15.68
C ARG A 324 12.83 -7.96 -16.40
N ARG A 325 12.34 -6.72 -16.50
CA ARG A 325 11.33 -6.38 -17.51
C ARG A 325 11.93 -6.86 -18.82
N ASP A 326 11.29 -7.81 -19.50
CA ASP A 326 11.65 -8.02 -20.89
C ASP A 326 11.44 -6.66 -21.57
N GLU A 327 12.50 -6.15 -22.21
CA GLU A 327 12.50 -4.91 -23.00
C GLU A 327 11.53 -4.99 -24.22
N SER A 328 10.69 -6.02 -24.29
CA SER A 328 9.65 -6.21 -25.30
C SER A 328 8.33 -5.49 -24.99
N GLU A 329 8.08 -5.04 -23.74
CA GLU A 329 6.83 -4.31 -23.43
C GLU A 329 6.92 -2.80 -23.71
N GLU A 330 8.12 -2.21 -23.74
CA GLU A 330 8.33 -0.79 -24.05
C GLU A 330 8.27 -0.51 -25.56
N SER A 331 8.45 -1.53 -26.40
CA SER A 331 8.35 -1.41 -27.86
C SER A 331 6.91 -1.46 -28.39
N VAL A 332 5.94 -1.90 -27.58
CA VAL A 332 4.51 -1.96 -27.96
C VAL A 332 3.79 -0.63 -27.74
N THR A 333 4.27 0.21 -26.81
CA THR A 333 3.76 1.58 -26.61
C THR A 333 4.33 2.56 -27.63
N LEU A 334 5.63 2.45 -27.97
CA LEU A 334 6.26 3.32 -28.99
C LEU A 334 5.75 3.09 -30.42
N SER A 335 5.21 1.92 -30.73
CA SER A 335 4.64 1.61 -32.06
C SER A 335 3.17 2.03 -32.21
N LYS A 336 2.51 2.51 -31.15
CA LYS A 336 1.16 3.10 -31.23
C LYS A 336 1.16 4.63 -31.30
N GLU A 337 2.28 5.28 -30.99
CA GLU A 337 2.44 6.75 -31.10
C GLU A 337 3.06 7.19 -32.43
N GLN A 338 3.57 6.25 -33.25
CA GLN A 338 4.01 6.50 -34.62
C GLN A 338 3.12 5.69 -35.57
N GLY A 339 2.01 6.28 -36.00
CA GLY A 339 1.05 5.63 -36.88
C GLY A 339 1.69 5.04 -38.14
N ILE A 340 1.68 3.71 -38.22
CA ILE A 340 1.68 2.91 -39.45
C ILE A 340 0.53 1.92 -39.35
#